data_AF-A0A7V1ZEN1-F1
#
_entry.id   AF-A0A7V1ZEN1-F1
#
_cell.length_a   1.000
_cell.length_b   1.000
_cell.length_c   1.000
_cell.angle_alpha   90.00
_cell.angle_beta   90.00
_cell.angle_gamma   90.00
#
_symmetry.space_group_name_H-M   'P 1'
#
loop_
_entity.id
_entity.type
_entity.pdbx_description
1 polymer ?
#
loop_
_entity_poly.entity_id
_entity_poly.type
_entity_poly.pdbx_seq_one_letter_code
_entity_poly.pdbx_strand_id
1 'polypeptide(L)'
;MQDENKEVRYAAADALVYMHKFHPEIVKPLTDVISQENLYLIAKNYPFYIRLGIPGTEDLLIKALDRYFSETMCLDFLNCGNSLIELNAMKIAEQNGYIVSQKIGHYYGPKWGEGN
;
A
#
# COMPACT_ATOMS: atom_id res chain seq x y z
N MET A 1 17.75 -17.47 4.21
CA MET A 1 17.87 -16.23 5.03
C MET A 1 17.16 -15.01 4.40
N GLN A 2 16.12 -15.18 3.58
CA GLN A 2 15.30 -14.05 3.06
C GLN A 2 13.93 -13.93 3.75
N ASP A 3 13.46 -14.98 4.42
CA ASP A 3 12.14 -15.02 5.07
C ASP A 3 12.12 -14.28 6.42
N GLU A 4 13.21 -14.31 7.18
CA GLU A 4 13.34 -13.61 8.47
C GLU A 4 13.07 -12.11 8.34
N ASN A 5 13.47 -11.50 7.22
CA ASN A 5 13.27 -10.08 6.98
C ASN A 5 11.83 -9.76 6.52
N LYS A 6 11.11 -10.73 5.95
CA LYS A 6 9.68 -10.55 5.63
C LYS A 6 8.83 -10.62 6.90
N GLU A 7 9.07 -11.62 7.75
CA GLU A 7 8.39 -11.79 9.04
C GLU A 7 8.59 -10.59 9.94
N VAL A 8 9.82 -10.08 10.07
CA VAL A 8 10.12 -8.87 10.88
C VAL A 8 9.41 -7.63 10.33
N ARG A 9 9.29 -7.48 9.01
CA ARG A 9 8.55 -6.37 8.40
C ARG A 9 7.05 -6.48 8.62
N TYR A 10 6.49 -7.70 8.60
CA TYR A 10 5.08 -7.92 8.95
C TYR A 10 4.83 -7.64 10.44
N ALA A 11 5.67 -8.11 11.34
CA ALA A 11 5.55 -7.84 12.76
C ALA A 11 5.66 -6.34 13.09
N ALA A 12 6.59 -5.61 12.44
CA ALA A 12 6.71 -4.16 12.61
C ALA A 12 5.50 -3.41 12.04
N ALA A 13 4.96 -3.87 10.91
CA ALA A 13 3.73 -3.35 10.32
C ALA A 13 2.53 -3.56 11.26
N ASP A 14 2.38 -4.76 11.81
CA ASP A 14 1.31 -5.09 12.76
C ASP A 14 1.42 -4.26 14.04
N ALA A 15 2.63 -4.05 14.56
CA ALA A 15 2.88 -3.21 15.72
C ALA A 15 2.48 -1.75 15.45
N LEU A 16 2.78 -1.21 14.27
CA LEU A 16 2.40 0.15 13.88
C LEU A 16 0.89 0.31 13.68
N VAL A 17 0.22 -0.70 13.12
CA VAL A 17 -1.24 -0.76 13.05
C VAL A 17 -1.85 -0.75 14.46
N TYR A 18 -1.30 -1.56 15.37
CA TYR A 18 -1.71 -1.58 16.77
C TYR A 18 -1.52 -0.20 17.41
N MET A 19 -0.37 0.45 17.20
CA MET A 19 -0.10 1.79 17.71
C MET A 19 -1.08 2.83 17.14
N HIS A 20 -1.46 2.75 15.85
CA HIS A 20 -2.49 3.60 15.27
C HIS A 20 -3.85 3.45 15.97
N LYS A 21 -4.23 2.20 16.28
CA LYS A 21 -5.49 1.84 16.91
C LYS A 21 -5.63 2.37 18.35
N PHE A 22 -4.53 2.35 19.11
CA PHE A 22 -4.55 2.74 20.53
C PHE A 22 -4.03 4.16 20.78
N HIS A 23 -3.30 4.75 19.84
CA HIS A 23 -2.69 6.08 19.92
C HIS A 23 -2.77 6.86 18.60
N PRO A 24 -3.99 7.23 18.14
CA PRO A 24 -4.20 7.92 16.87
C PRO A 24 -3.48 9.29 16.78
N GLU A 25 -3.16 9.90 17.91
CA GLU A 25 -2.40 11.16 18.03
C GLU A 25 -0.96 11.06 17.51
N ILE A 26 -0.36 9.87 17.50
CA ILE A 26 1.01 9.62 17.05
C ILE A 26 1.08 9.49 15.50
N VAL A 27 -0.08 9.53 14.84
CA VAL A 27 -0.22 9.25 13.40
C VAL A 27 -0.22 10.54 12.57
N LYS A 28 -0.62 11.68 13.14
CA LYS A 28 -0.48 13.01 12.50
C LYS A 28 0.95 13.31 12.01
N PRO A 29 2.01 13.01 12.79
CA PRO A 29 3.38 13.13 12.31
C PRO A 29 3.70 12.25 11.10
N LEU A 30 3.08 11.07 10.98
CA LEU A 30 3.29 10.16 9.84
C LEU A 30 2.72 10.74 8.54
N THR A 31 1.59 11.45 8.60
CA THR A 31 1.02 12.15 7.43
C THR A 31 1.83 13.37 7.01
N ASP A 32 2.47 14.08 7.95
CA ASP A 32 3.27 15.27 7.65
C ASP A 32 4.64 14.91 7.04
N VAL A 33 5.24 13.79 7.46
CA VAL A 33 6.51 13.28 6.91
C VAL A 33 6.36 12.84 5.45
N ILE A 34 5.15 12.58 4.96
CA ILE A 34 4.86 12.14 3.58
C ILE A 34 5.12 13.22 2.51
N SER A 35 5.30 14.48 2.92
CA SER A 35 5.06 15.61 2.03
C SER A 35 5.96 15.75 0.79
N GLN A 36 7.28 15.48 0.76
CA GLN A 36 8.06 15.55 -0.51
C GLN A 36 9.27 14.60 -0.70
N GLU A 37 9.91 14.07 0.35
CA GLU A 37 11.02 13.08 0.23
C GLU A 37 10.57 11.61 0.37
N ASN A 38 9.26 11.36 0.49
CA ASN A 38 8.73 10.12 1.10
C ASN A 38 8.08 9.12 0.11
N LEU A 39 7.88 9.47 -1.17
CA LEU A 39 7.20 8.56 -2.11
C LEU A 39 7.96 7.25 -2.34
N TYR A 40 9.30 7.27 -2.31
CA TYR A 40 10.10 6.06 -2.40
C TYR A 40 9.90 5.14 -1.18
N LEU A 41 9.83 5.71 0.02
CA LEU A 41 9.61 4.95 1.24
C LEU A 41 8.17 4.43 1.32
N ILE A 42 7.20 5.19 0.82
CA ILE A 42 5.82 4.71 0.61
C ILE A 42 5.82 3.54 -0.36
N ALA A 43 6.47 3.66 -1.52
CA ALA A 43 6.57 2.56 -2.49
C ALA A 43 7.33 1.35 -1.95
N LYS A 44 8.27 1.52 -1.01
CA LYS A 44 8.98 0.40 -0.38
C LYS A 44 8.14 -0.32 0.67
N ASN A 45 7.22 0.39 1.32
CA ASN A 45 6.42 -0.11 2.45
C ASN A 45 4.91 -0.09 2.15
N TYR A 46 4.51 -0.05 0.87
CA TYR A 46 3.11 0.08 0.50
C TYR A 46 2.18 -1.00 1.10
N PRO A 47 2.60 -2.27 1.34
CA PRO A 47 1.69 -3.25 1.91
C PRO A 47 1.22 -2.83 3.31
N PHE A 48 2.08 -2.16 4.08
CA PHE A 48 1.73 -1.64 5.40
C PHE A 48 0.66 -0.53 5.28
N TYR A 49 0.86 0.43 4.40
CA TYR A 49 -0.08 1.55 4.23
C TYR A 49 -1.43 1.12 3.66
N ILE A 50 -1.46 0.12 2.76
CA ILE A 50 -2.71 -0.50 2.31
C ILE A 50 -3.46 -1.11 3.50
N ARG A 51 -2.79 -1.94 4.32
CA ARG A 51 -3.43 -2.58 5.48
C ARG A 51 -3.92 -1.60 6.52
N LEU A 52 -3.20 -0.49 6.69
CA LEU A 52 -3.60 0.58 7.60
C LEU A 52 -4.89 1.27 7.12
N GLY A 53 -5.08 1.39 5.81
CA GLY A 53 -6.34 1.80 5.20
C GLY A 53 -6.87 3.16 5.64
N ILE A 54 -5.98 4.13 5.89
CA ILE A 54 -6.36 5.47 6.36
C ILE A 54 -7.03 6.24 5.22
N PRO A 55 -8.31 6.64 5.37
CA PRO A 55 -8.96 7.48 4.38
C PRO A 55 -8.23 8.82 4.18
N GLY A 56 -8.06 9.25 2.95
CA GLY A 56 -7.32 10.46 2.56
C GLY A 56 -5.86 10.22 2.21
N THR A 57 -5.36 8.98 2.29
CA THR A 57 -3.98 8.60 1.92
C THR A 57 -3.88 7.92 0.55
N GLU A 58 -5.01 7.64 -0.11
CA GLU A 58 -5.10 6.93 -1.38
C GLU A 58 -4.25 7.61 -2.47
N ASP A 59 -4.35 8.94 -2.60
CA ASP A 59 -3.61 9.71 -3.60
C ASP A 59 -2.08 9.60 -3.44
N LEU A 60 -1.60 9.47 -2.20
CA LEU A 60 -0.17 9.33 -1.92
C LEU A 60 0.34 7.95 -2.34
N LEU A 61 -0.46 6.91 -2.08
CA LEU A 61 -0.17 5.55 -2.53
C LEU A 61 -0.17 5.47 -4.06
N ILE A 62 -1.17 6.08 -4.70
CA ILE A 62 -1.28 6.12 -6.17
C ILE A 62 -0.06 6.84 -6.78
N LYS A 63 0.35 7.99 -6.23
CA LYS A 63 1.55 8.72 -6.67
C LYS A 63 2.83 7.89 -6.47
N ALA A 64 2.90 7.10 -5.41
CA ALA A 64 4.04 6.22 -5.17
C ALA A 64 4.11 5.09 -6.20
N LEU A 65 2.97 4.48 -6.54
CA LEU A 65 2.88 3.46 -7.59
C LEU A 65 3.28 4.04 -8.96
N ASP A 66 2.75 5.20 -9.33
CA ASP A 66 3.03 5.85 -10.62
C ASP A 66 4.53 6.16 -10.78
N ARG A 67 5.16 6.66 -9.71
CA ARG A 67 6.58 7.08 -9.76
C ARG A 67 7.58 5.93 -9.61
N TYR A 68 7.24 4.90 -8.83
CA TYR A 68 8.12 3.78 -8.51
C TYR A 68 7.50 2.44 -8.89
N PHE A 69 6.93 2.41 -10.11
CA PHE A 69 6.18 1.29 -10.62
C PHE A 69 6.92 -0.04 -10.46
N SER A 70 6.19 -1.05 -10.00
CA SER A 70 6.58 -2.45 -10.11
C SER A 70 5.32 -3.30 -10.31
N GLU A 71 5.47 -4.41 -11.04
CA GLU A 71 4.36 -5.31 -11.32
C GLU A 71 3.69 -5.81 -10.02
N THR A 72 4.50 -6.21 -9.04
CA THR A 72 4.00 -6.70 -7.73
C THR A 72 3.20 -5.62 -6.99
N MET A 73 3.71 -4.39 -6.93
CA MET A 73 2.99 -3.28 -6.28
C MET A 73 1.68 -2.97 -7.01
N CYS A 74 1.72 -2.94 -8.35
CA CYS A 74 0.53 -2.70 -9.14
C CYS A 74 -0.54 -3.80 -8.94
N LEU A 75 -0.12 -5.06 -8.89
CA LEU A 75 -1.01 -6.19 -8.63
C LEU A 75 -1.63 -6.14 -7.22
N ASP A 76 -0.84 -5.79 -6.21
CA ASP A 76 -1.35 -5.60 -4.86
C ASP A 76 -2.37 -4.46 -4.80
N PHE A 77 -2.11 -3.34 -5.48
CA PHE A 77 -3.02 -2.21 -5.56
C PHE A 77 -4.32 -2.55 -6.31
N LEU A 78 -4.23 -3.31 -7.41
CA LEU A 78 -5.38 -3.79 -8.19
C LEU A 78 -6.31 -4.73 -7.42
N ASN A 79 -5.81 -5.33 -6.33
CA ASN A 79 -6.54 -6.34 -5.56
C ASN A 79 -6.71 -5.95 -4.09
N CYS A 80 -6.50 -4.68 -3.74
CA CYS A 80 -6.49 -4.23 -2.34
C CYS A 80 -7.89 -4.04 -1.75
N GLY A 81 -8.95 -3.93 -2.55
CA GLY A 81 -10.33 -3.72 -2.09
C GLY A 81 -10.74 -2.26 -1.92
N ASN A 82 -9.86 -1.30 -2.23
CA ASN A 82 -10.22 0.13 -2.31
C ASN A 82 -10.41 0.55 -3.77
N SER A 83 -11.66 0.85 -4.15
CA SER A 83 -12.01 1.12 -5.56
C SER A 83 -11.27 2.30 -6.19
N LEU A 84 -10.88 3.31 -5.41
CA LEU A 84 -10.11 4.46 -5.94
C LEU A 84 -8.68 4.03 -6.28
N ILE A 85 -8.04 3.25 -5.40
CA ILE A 85 -6.70 2.72 -5.62
C ILE A 85 -6.70 1.73 -6.79
N GLU A 86 -7.66 0.80 -6.83
CA GLU A 86 -7.78 -0.21 -7.89
C GLU A 86 -7.97 0.43 -9.27
N LEU A 87 -8.87 1.41 -9.38
CA LEU A 87 -9.12 2.12 -10.64
C LEU A 87 -7.87 2.84 -11.16
N ASN A 88 -7.09 3.48 -10.28
CA ASN A 88 -5.89 4.19 -10.70
C ASN A 88 -4.72 3.24 -10.99
N ALA A 89 -4.61 2.13 -10.26
CA ALA A 89 -3.64 1.09 -10.56
C ALA A 89 -3.89 0.46 -11.94
N MET A 90 -5.15 0.28 -12.34
CA MET A 90 -5.50 -0.17 -13.69
C MET A 90 -4.98 0.80 -14.76
N LYS A 91 -5.19 2.10 -14.58
CA LYS A 91 -4.69 3.12 -15.52
C LYS A 91 -3.18 3.15 -15.60
N ILE A 92 -2.50 3.06 -14.45
CA ILE A 92 -1.02 3.05 -14.39
C ILE A 92 -0.47 1.78 -15.05
N ALA A 93 -1.11 0.62 -14.86
CA ALA A 93 -0.74 -0.60 -15.55
C ALA A 93 -0.79 -0.43 -17.07
N GLU A 94 -1.90 0.11 -17.60
CA GLU A 94 -2.06 0.38 -19.04
C GLU A 94 -0.99 1.35 -19.57
N GLN A 95 -0.70 2.42 -18.83
CA GLN A 95 0.34 3.40 -19.18
C GLN A 95 1.74 2.78 -19.22
N ASN A 96 2.00 1.76 -18.38
CA ASN A 96 3.26 1.01 -18.36
C ASN A 96 3.26 -0.19 -19.33
N GLY A 97 2.25 -0.32 -20.20
CA GLY A 97 2.19 -1.34 -21.26
C GLY A 97 1.60 -2.68 -20.83
N TYR A 98 0.97 -2.76 -19.66
CA TYR A 98 0.34 -3.98 -19.15
C TYR A 98 -1.16 -4.01 -19.46
N ILE A 99 -1.66 -5.20 -19.80
CA ILE A 99 -3.09 -5.43 -19.97
C ILE A 99 -3.63 -6.02 -18.67
N VAL A 100 -4.53 -5.29 -18.01
CA VAL A 100 -5.22 -5.79 -16.82
C VAL A 100 -6.41 -6.65 -17.26
N SER A 101 -6.43 -7.91 -16.83
CA SER A 101 -7.54 -8.82 -17.07
C SER A 101 -8.09 -9.35 -15.76
N GLN A 102 -9.40 -9.60 -15.73
CA GLN A 102 -10.04 -10.20 -14.56
C GLN A 102 -9.74 -11.70 -14.54
N LYS A 103 -9.08 -12.16 -13.47
CA LYS A 103 -8.88 -13.59 -13.20
C LYS A 103 -9.74 -14.00 -12.02
N ILE A 104 -10.50 -15.07 -12.17
CA ILE A 104 -11.26 -15.68 -11.08
C ILE A 104 -10.29 -16.42 -10.16
N GLY A 105 -10.22 -16.02 -8.89
CA GLY A 105 -9.35 -16.63 -7.88
C GLY A 105 -9.13 -15.74 -6.66
N HIS A 106 -8.52 -16.29 -5.61
CA HIS A 106 -8.11 -15.53 -4.44
C HIS A 106 -6.70 -14.98 -4.63
N TYR A 107 -6.56 -13.66 -4.63
CA TYR A 107 -5.26 -12.98 -4.60
C TYR A 107 -4.81 -12.79 -3.15
N TYR A 108 -3.64 -13.36 -2.82
CA TYR A 108 -3.00 -13.23 -1.51
C TYR A 108 -2.08 -12.00 -1.51
N GLY A 109 -2.62 -10.87 -1.04
CA GLY A 109 -1.90 -9.60 -0.91
C GLY A 109 -2.58 -8.69 0.10
N PRO A 110 -2.00 -7.51 0.39
CA PRO A 110 -2.51 -6.61 1.41
C PRO A 110 -3.94 -6.15 1.06
N LYS A 111 -4.84 -6.17 2.06
CA LYS A 111 -6.20 -5.67 1.90
C LYS A 111 -6.37 -4.35 2.61
N TRP A 112 -7.09 -3.44 1.97
CA TRP A 112 -7.34 -2.09 2.46
C TRP A 112 -8.00 -2.14 3.82
N GLY A 113 -7.35 -1.57 4.83
CA GLY A 113 -7.91 -1.49 6.19
C GLY A 113 -7.99 -2.83 6.93
N GLU A 114 -7.34 -3.90 6.44
CA GLU A 114 -7.30 -5.21 7.12
C GLU A 114 -6.70 -5.15 8.53
N GLY A 115 -5.87 -4.13 8.79
CA GLY A 115 -5.28 -3.92 10.11
C GLY A 115 -6.22 -3.28 11.15
N ASN A 116 -7.36 -2.72 10.76
CA ASN A 116 -8.20 -1.90 11.65
C ASN A 116 -9.19 -2.71 12.50
#